data_AF-A0AAU9T3I9-F1
#
_entry.id   AF-A0AAU9T3I9-F1
#
_cell.length_a   1.000
_cell.length_b   1.000
_cell.length_c   1.000
_cell.angle_alpha   90.00
_cell.angle_beta   90.00
_cell.angle_gamma   90.00
#
_symmetry.space_group_name_H-M   'P 1'
#
loop_
_entity.id
_entity.type
_entity.pdbx_description
1 polymer ?
#
loop_
_entity_poly.entity_id
_entity_poly.type
_entity_poly.pdbx_seq_one_letter_code
_entity_poly.pdbx_strand_id
1 'polypeptide(L)'
;MTIESPKSHEHRLSLVPKMIMFTCHICELLDDRFPYACNICDLSFHKDCAESTPELNYFCHPKHPLKRLTRVPSYTDGKCITCFITVLSAISAWMLTVQRTHLLSKILERVQPKAHEHPLTLLPQRAFVCNACGILHDDPNPYVCLQCNFMVHRNCIDIPRIIKTSRHVYRISYNHCLTAGDWKCGVCKKEINWRCGAYSCSKCLGFAIHWRCATSFGIWDGIEYEGILEDIVDSKSYEVIEEGVIKHFSHEKHTLKLKEEESDANDECAWCKACTYPIFGSPFYNCMECDDFTFHQKCAYLPKKIIDSFYKMPMTLRLSEIGEITFCDVCESNFEGLVYTSDDNRIINLDVRCGSISEPFVHVSHPLHSLYISHSTGDKFCNGCGDKATMVLGCEECGFALDINCSILPKMVKHKNDKDHFLSLCYDAKTTEQYWCQICEENLNPKKWFYSCDLCGITFHIKWTSHV
;
A
#
# COMPACT_ATOMS: atom_id res chain seq x y z
N MET A 1 -29.22 36.07 26.78
CA MET A 1 -27.92 36.78 26.88
C MET A 1 -27.87 37.84 25.77
N THR A 2 -27.46 39.07 26.08
CA THR A 2 -27.40 40.19 25.11
C THR A 2 -26.03 40.85 25.17
N ILE A 3 -25.49 41.27 24.03
CA ILE A 3 -24.26 42.06 23.94
C ILE A 3 -24.68 43.53 23.78
N GLU A 4 -24.48 44.34 24.83
CA GLU A 4 -24.97 45.72 24.89
C GLU A 4 -24.04 46.74 24.20
N SER A 5 -22.80 46.36 23.91
CA SER A 5 -21.83 47.20 23.19
C SER A 5 -20.87 46.33 22.36
N PRO A 6 -21.29 45.85 21.17
CA PRO A 6 -20.41 45.08 20.30
C PRO A 6 -19.28 45.98 19.79
N LYS A 7 -18.06 45.46 19.73
CA LYS A 7 -16.89 46.23 19.25
C LYS A 7 -16.81 46.30 17.73
N SER A 8 -17.64 45.51 17.06
CA SER A 8 -17.63 45.32 15.61
C SER A 8 -18.93 45.74 14.92
N HIS A 9 -19.98 46.12 15.67
CA HIS A 9 -21.26 46.59 15.15
C HIS A 9 -21.93 47.55 16.15
N GLU A 10 -22.53 48.64 15.68
CA GLU A 10 -23.00 49.75 16.54
C GLU A 10 -24.29 49.44 17.32
N HIS A 11 -25.11 48.50 16.85
CA HIS A 11 -26.38 48.16 17.49
C HIS A 11 -26.27 46.97 18.44
N ARG A 12 -27.12 46.98 19.48
CA ARG A 12 -27.27 45.87 20.44
C ARG A 12 -27.57 44.56 19.73
N LEU A 13 -26.85 43.50 20.11
CA LEU A 13 -27.06 42.15 19.59
C LEU A 13 -27.75 41.25 20.61
N SER A 14 -28.71 40.47 20.15
CA SER A 14 -29.47 39.52 20.96
C SER A 14 -29.17 38.09 20.53
N LEU A 15 -28.89 37.20 21.49
CA LEU A 15 -28.76 35.78 21.20
C LEU A 15 -30.09 35.21 20.71
N VAL A 16 -30.09 34.57 19.55
CA VAL A 16 -31.22 33.78 19.05
C VAL A 16 -31.17 32.42 19.75
N PRO A 17 -32.16 32.06 20.59
CA PRO A 17 -32.13 30.84 21.40
C PRO A 17 -32.55 29.60 20.59
N LYS A 18 -32.11 29.52 19.33
CA LYS A 18 -32.35 28.40 18.42
C LYS A 18 -31.12 28.22 17.54
N MET A 19 -30.63 26.99 17.41
CA MET A 19 -29.62 26.66 16.41
C MET A 19 -30.25 26.75 15.03
N ILE A 20 -29.72 27.62 14.20
CA ILE A 20 -30.16 27.85 12.82
C ILE A 20 -28.93 27.94 11.94
N MET A 21 -29.05 27.55 10.68
CA MET A 21 -28.03 27.92 9.71
C MET A 21 -28.10 29.42 9.43
N PHE A 22 -27.00 30.12 9.61
CA PHE A 22 -26.89 31.55 9.31
C PHE A 22 -25.51 31.89 8.75
N THR A 23 -25.45 32.95 7.96
CA THR A 23 -24.18 33.51 7.48
C THR A 23 -23.77 34.65 8.40
N CYS A 24 -22.57 34.58 8.99
CA CYS A 24 -22.09 35.65 9.85
C CYS A 24 -21.70 36.88 9.03
N HIS A 25 -22.25 38.06 9.35
CA HIS A 25 -21.97 39.29 8.60
C HIS A 25 -20.49 39.73 8.61
N ILE A 26 -19.69 39.28 9.59
CA ILE A 26 -18.28 39.71 9.71
C ILE A 26 -17.31 38.77 8.99
N CYS A 27 -17.51 37.45 9.09
CA CYS A 27 -16.62 36.47 8.45
C CYS A 27 -17.21 35.83 7.19
N GLU A 28 -18.48 36.13 6.86
CA GLU A 28 -19.25 35.61 5.74
C GLU A 28 -19.31 34.07 5.67
N LEU A 29 -18.95 33.40 6.77
CA LEU A 29 -19.06 31.95 6.90
C LEU A 29 -20.50 31.55 7.24
N LEU A 30 -20.96 30.51 6.56
CA LEU A 30 -22.19 29.79 6.86
C LEU A 30 -21.92 28.81 8.01
N ASP A 31 -22.63 28.94 9.12
CA ASP A 31 -22.46 28.15 10.34
C ASP A 31 -23.84 27.77 10.93
N ASP A 32 -23.92 26.75 11.77
CA ASP A 32 -25.16 26.14 12.29
C ASP A 32 -25.33 26.26 13.81
N ARG A 33 -24.72 27.28 14.42
CA ARG A 33 -24.73 27.54 15.87
C ARG A 33 -25.85 28.50 16.29
N PHE A 34 -25.84 28.95 17.56
CA PHE A 34 -26.72 30.01 18.05
C PHE A 34 -26.21 31.40 17.61
N PRO A 35 -26.89 32.13 16.70
CA PRO A 35 -26.43 33.44 16.27
C PRO A 35 -26.74 34.53 17.28
N TYR A 36 -25.90 35.57 17.28
CA TYR A 36 -26.26 36.87 17.83
C TYR A 36 -26.81 37.73 16.70
N ALA A 37 -28.08 38.10 16.75
CA ALA A 37 -28.73 38.86 15.70
C ALA A 37 -28.93 40.32 16.11
N CYS A 38 -28.76 41.22 15.14
CA CYS A 38 -29.23 42.60 15.22
C CYS A 38 -30.60 42.68 14.57
N ASN A 39 -31.64 42.94 15.37
CA ASN A 39 -33.01 43.07 14.86
C ASN A 39 -33.23 44.35 14.02
N ILE A 40 -32.31 45.32 14.10
CA ILE A 40 -32.40 46.60 13.38
C ILE A 40 -31.80 46.47 11.98
N CYS A 41 -30.65 45.83 11.86
CA CYS A 41 -29.94 45.67 10.59
C CYS A 41 -30.25 44.34 9.87
N ASP A 42 -30.99 43.44 10.52
CA ASP A 42 -31.24 42.08 10.06
C ASP A 42 -29.95 41.29 9.76
N LEU A 43 -28.95 41.46 10.64
CA LEU A 43 -27.63 40.86 10.50
C LEU A 43 -27.38 39.84 11.62
N SER A 44 -26.77 38.72 11.27
CA SER A 44 -26.39 37.67 12.21
C SER A 44 -24.88 37.59 12.40
N PHE A 45 -24.44 37.33 13.63
CA PHE A 45 -23.04 37.35 14.03
C PHE A 45 -22.69 36.12 14.88
N HIS A 46 -21.46 35.60 14.72
CA HIS A 46 -20.86 34.79 15.76
C HIS A 46 -20.58 35.64 17.00
N LYS A 47 -20.64 35.02 18.19
CA LYS A 47 -20.29 35.69 19.44
C LYS A 47 -18.88 36.29 19.40
N ASP A 48 -17.90 35.49 18.99
CA ASP A 48 -16.49 35.90 18.93
C ASP A 48 -16.27 37.02 17.90
N CYS A 49 -17.04 37.02 16.80
CA CYS A 49 -17.01 38.08 15.80
C CYS A 49 -17.63 39.39 16.31
N ALA A 50 -18.70 39.32 17.11
CA ALA A 50 -19.33 40.47 17.75
C ALA A 50 -18.44 41.14 18.83
N GLU A 51 -17.55 40.36 19.45
CA GLU A 51 -16.69 40.80 20.56
C GLU A 51 -15.27 41.22 20.12
N SER A 52 -14.89 41.01 18.85
CA SER A 52 -13.52 41.25 18.33
C SER A 52 -13.17 42.74 18.10
N THR A 53 -11.94 43.14 18.46
CA THR A 53 -11.39 44.50 18.25
C THR A 53 -10.72 44.67 16.87
N PRO A 54 -10.78 45.85 16.21
CA PRO A 54 -10.17 46.08 14.90
C PRO A 54 -8.63 46.13 14.86
N GLU A 55 -7.94 46.35 15.99
CA GLU A 55 -6.47 46.46 16.07
C GLU A 55 -5.90 45.56 17.18
N LEU A 56 -4.76 44.90 16.90
CA LEU A 56 -4.06 44.02 17.84
C LEU A 56 -2.54 44.28 17.83
N ASN A 57 -1.95 44.41 19.03
CA ASN A 57 -0.50 44.45 19.22
C ASN A 57 0.08 43.03 19.38
N TYR A 58 1.11 42.69 18.58
CA TYR A 58 1.72 41.34 18.53
C TYR A 58 3.16 41.33 19.08
N PHE A 59 3.48 40.33 19.91
CA PHE A 59 4.75 40.26 20.66
C PHE A 59 6.01 39.99 19.80
N CYS A 60 5.89 39.33 18.64
CA CYS A 60 7.06 39.02 17.81
C CYS A 60 7.39 40.12 16.78
N HIS A 61 6.49 41.10 16.60
CA HIS A 61 6.74 42.31 15.81
C HIS A 61 6.18 43.55 16.55
N PRO A 62 6.80 43.96 17.67
CA PRO A 62 6.31 45.08 18.49
C PRO A 62 6.33 46.44 17.76
N LYS A 63 6.98 46.53 16.60
CA LYS A 63 7.06 47.75 15.77
C LYS A 63 5.92 47.89 14.75
N HIS A 64 5.07 46.87 14.56
CA HIS A 64 3.98 46.89 13.58
C HIS A 64 2.66 46.41 14.21
N PRO A 65 1.76 47.32 14.64
CA PRO A 65 0.40 46.94 15.05
C PRO A 65 -0.35 46.35 13.85
N LEU A 66 -1.01 45.21 14.06
CA LEU A 66 -1.79 44.53 13.01
C LEU A 66 -3.11 45.28 12.81
N LYS A 67 -3.35 45.74 11.57
CA LYS A 67 -4.58 46.44 11.16
C LYS A 67 -5.40 45.56 10.22
N ARG A 68 -6.72 45.55 10.41
CA ARG A 68 -7.67 44.89 9.51
C ARG A 68 -7.62 45.54 8.12
N LEU A 69 -7.11 44.83 7.12
CA LEU A 69 -7.13 45.28 5.73
C LEU A 69 -8.45 44.89 5.06
N THR A 70 -9.10 45.83 4.39
CA THR A 70 -10.35 45.62 3.63
C THR A 70 -10.11 45.11 2.21
N ARG A 71 -8.85 45.04 1.76
CA ARG A 71 -8.47 44.55 0.43
C ARG A 71 -7.13 43.81 0.47
N VAL A 72 -7.05 42.65 -0.21
CA VAL A 72 -5.82 41.88 -0.37
C VAL A 72 -4.84 42.66 -1.27
N PRO A 73 -3.62 42.97 -0.82
CA PRO A 73 -2.66 43.68 -1.65
C PRO A 73 -2.25 42.85 -2.88
N SER A 74 -2.14 43.51 -4.03
CA SER A 74 -1.87 42.88 -5.34
C SER A 74 -0.53 42.15 -5.46
N TYR A 75 0.37 42.32 -4.49
CA TYR A 75 1.66 41.62 -4.43
C TYR A 75 1.61 40.28 -3.68
N THR A 76 0.45 39.88 -3.15
CA THR A 76 0.27 38.59 -2.47
C THR A 76 -0.34 37.56 -3.42
N ASP A 77 0.09 36.31 -3.31
CA ASP A 77 -0.33 35.19 -4.19
C ASP A 77 -1.68 34.55 -3.79
N GLY A 78 -2.40 35.18 -2.84
CA GLY A 78 -3.70 34.71 -2.39
C GLY A 78 -3.67 33.39 -1.62
N LYS A 79 -2.52 32.97 -1.07
CA LYS A 79 -2.39 31.75 -0.25
C LYS A 79 -2.08 32.07 1.20
N CYS A 80 -2.62 31.28 2.13
CA CYS A 80 -2.28 31.39 3.55
C CYS A 80 -0.83 30.97 3.80
N ILE A 81 -0.08 31.81 4.50
CA ILE A 81 1.34 31.54 4.81
C ILE A 81 1.54 30.31 5.72
N THR A 82 0.54 29.99 6.56
CA THR A 82 0.67 28.92 7.56
C THR A 82 0.11 27.58 7.09
N CYS A 83 -0.91 27.58 6.23
CA CYS A 83 -1.60 26.36 5.77
C CYS A 83 -1.68 26.19 4.24
N PHE A 84 -1.16 27.13 3.45
CA PHE A 84 -1.07 27.08 1.98
C PHE A 84 -2.40 26.89 1.20
N ILE A 85 -3.55 27.04 1.87
CA ILE A 85 -4.87 27.01 1.24
C ILE A 85 -5.10 28.29 0.42
N THR A 86 -5.68 28.14 -0.79
CA THR A 86 -6.07 29.25 -1.68
C THR A 86 -7.25 30.02 -1.09
N VAL A 87 -7.07 31.33 -0.96
CA VAL A 87 -8.03 32.24 -0.35
C VAL A 87 -9.02 32.71 -1.42
N LEU A 88 -10.17 32.05 -1.53
CA LEU A 88 -11.23 32.43 -2.47
C LEU A 88 -12.02 33.64 -1.94
N SER A 89 -11.89 34.75 -2.69
CA SER A 89 -12.71 35.98 -2.77
C SER A 89 -13.33 36.61 -1.51
N ALA A 90 -12.98 37.89 -1.33
CA ALA A 90 -13.78 38.98 -0.76
C ALA A 90 -14.18 38.94 0.73
N ILE A 91 -13.25 38.60 1.62
CA ILE A 91 -12.80 39.32 2.85
C ILE A 91 -12.03 38.27 3.65
N SER A 92 -10.86 37.97 3.13
CA SER A 92 -9.96 37.00 3.73
C SER A 92 -8.52 37.48 3.63
N ALA A 93 -8.36 38.81 3.75
CA ALA A 93 -7.15 39.41 4.32
C ALA A 93 -7.07 39.19 5.86
N TRP A 94 -7.50 38.00 6.32
CA TRP A 94 -7.34 37.44 7.66
C TRP A 94 -6.52 36.14 7.63
N MET A 95 -5.90 35.79 6.50
CA MET A 95 -4.94 34.68 6.40
C MET A 95 -3.47 35.14 6.41
N LEU A 96 -3.24 36.37 6.85
CA LEU A 96 -1.94 36.88 7.30
C LEU A 96 -2.12 37.27 8.77
N THR A 97 -1.63 36.43 9.67
CA THR A 97 -1.49 36.68 11.12
C THR A 97 -2.78 36.96 11.91
N VAL A 98 -3.55 35.93 12.27
CA VAL A 98 -4.15 35.69 13.62
C VAL A 98 -5.37 34.77 13.51
N GLN A 99 -5.14 33.46 13.63
CA GLN A 99 -6.14 32.53 14.18
C GLN A 99 -5.86 32.41 15.69
N ARG A 100 -6.04 33.49 16.47
CA ARG A 100 -6.07 33.44 17.95
C ARG A 100 -7.53 33.43 18.35
N THR A 101 -8.10 32.27 18.59
CA THR A 101 -8.22 31.77 19.97
C THR A 101 -7.69 30.35 20.19
N HIS A 102 -7.44 29.56 19.14
CA HIS A 102 -6.87 28.21 19.28
C HIS A 102 -5.33 28.14 19.17
N LEU A 103 -4.67 29.12 18.55
CA LEU A 103 -3.21 29.08 18.35
C LEU A 103 -2.40 29.75 19.47
N LEU A 104 -3.04 30.53 20.35
CA LEU A 104 -2.35 31.22 21.44
C LEU A 104 -1.95 30.28 22.58
N SER A 105 -2.70 29.20 22.80
CA SER A 105 -2.27 28.10 23.67
C SER A 105 -1.26 27.17 22.98
N LYS A 106 -1.15 27.21 21.65
CA LYS A 106 -0.47 26.18 20.85
C LYS A 106 0.90 26.56 20.28
N ILE A 107 1.24 27.84 20.16
CA ILE A 107 2.62 28.29 19.79
C ILE A 107 3.66 27.87 20.87
N LEU A 108 3.18 27.55 22.07
CA LEU A 108 3.96 27.05 23.20
C LEU A 108 3.62 25.58 23.53
N GLU A 109 3.12 24.79 22.57
CA GLU A 109 3.09 23.34 22.74
C GLU A 109 4.53 22.81 22.72
N ARG A 110 5.12 22.72 23.92
CA ARG A 110 6.27 21.86 24.19
C ARG A 110 5.80 20.42 24.03
N VAL A 111 5.88 19.93 22.81
CA VAL A 111 5.66 18.52 22.53
C VAL A 111 6.95 17.78 22.86
N GLN A 112 6.85 16.66 23.58
CA GLN A 112 7.91 15.66 23.68
C GLN A 112 7.56 14.52 22.70
N PRO A 113 7.90 14.66 21.41
CA PRO A 113 7.51 13.69 20.41
C PRO A 113 8.38 12.43 20.50
N LYS A 114 7.89 11.31 19.97
CA LYS A 114 8.72 10.10 19.83
C LYS A 114 10.01 10.38 19.05
N ALA A 115 9.99 11.33 18.11
CA ALA A 115 11.14 11.63 17.25
C ALA A 115 12.35 12.30 17.94
N HIS A 116 12.19 12.94 19.10
CA HIS A 116 13.29 13.65 19.77
C HIS A 116 13.04 13.82 21.27
N GLU A 117 14.06 13.58 22.10
CA GLU A 117 13.93 13.56 23.57
C GLU A 117 13.66 14.94 24.19
N HIS A 118 14.17 16.01 23.58
CA HIS A 118 13.96 17.37 24.10
C HIS A 118 12.65 17.98 23.61
N PRO A 119 12.01 18.86 24.41
CA PRO A 119 10.84 19.59 23.98
C PRO A 119 11.09 20.41 22.71
N LEU A 120 10.20 20.26 21.72
CA LEU A 120 10.29 21.01 20.47
C LEU A 120 9.41 22.27 20.51
N THR A 121 9.84 23.30 19.78
CA THR A 121 9.07 24.55 19.58
C THR A 121 8.76 24.73 18.09
N LEU A 122 7.51 25.01 17.74
CA LEU A 122 7.13 25.28 16.36
C LEU A 122 7.59 26.68 15.92
N LEU A 123 8.36 26.76 14.84
CA LEU A 123 8.79 28.03 14.25
C LEU A 123 8.21 28.18 12.83
N PRO A 124 7.63 29.34 12.47
CA PRO A 124 7.12 29.55 11.12
C PRO A 124 8.23 29.95 10.11
N GLN A 125 8.00 29.60 8.84
CA GLN A 125 8.73 30.08 7.65
C GLN A 125 10.26 29.91 7.66
N ARG A 126 10.75 28.68 7.72
CA ARG A 126 12.16 28.36 7.47
C ARG A 126 12.29 27.34 6.34
N ALA A 127 13.25 27.56 5.46
CA ALA A 127 13.78 26.48 4.63
C ALA A 127 14.77 25.69 5.49
N PHE A 128 14.57 24.38 5.60
CA PHE A 128 15.44 23.51 6.39
C PHE A 128 15.42 22.10 5.81
N VAL A 129 16.50 21.35 6.02
CA VAL A 129 16.48 19.90 5.81
C VAL A 129 15.87 19.27 7.06
N CYS A 130 14.75 18.58 6.92
CA CYS A 130 14.18 17.83 8.04
C CYS A 130 15.12 16.71 8.47
N ASN A 131 15.53 16.68 9.74
CA ASN A 131 16.41 15.63 10.28
C ASN A 131 15.79 14.23 10.17
N ALA A 132 14.47 14.13 10.18
CA ALA A 132 13.78 12.85 10.15
C ALA A 132 13.53 12.28 8.74
N CYS A 133 13.36 13.13 7.73
CA CYS A 133 13.07 12.67 6.36
C CYS A 133 14.05 13.11 5.29
N GLY A 134 14.96 14.03 5.60
CA GLY A 134 15.97 14.55 4.67
C GLY A 134 15.43 15.44 3.54
N ILE A 135 14.13 15.79 3.55
CA ILE A 135 13.50 16.62 2.52
C ILE A 135 13.55 18.09 2.91
N LEU A 136 13.82 18.98 1.95
CA LEU A 136 13.99 20.43 2.16
C LEU A 136 12.73 21.28 1.90
N HIS A 137 11.77 20.80 1.09
CA HIS A 137 10.69 21.63 0.54
C HIS A 137 9.27 21.10 0.82
N ASP A 138 9.03 20.42 1.94
CA ASP A 138 7.71 19.86 2.24
C ASP A 138 6.83 20.78 3.10
N ASP A 139 7.30 21.15 4.29
CA ASP A 139 6.57 22.01 5.23
C ASP A 139 7.50 23.10 5.75
N PRO A 140 7.24 24.40 5.51
CA PRO A 140 8.13 25.48 5.90
C PRO A 140 8.07 25.81 7.40
N ASN A 141 7.31 25.07 8.20
CA ASN A 141 7.13 25.32 9.63
C ASN A 141 7.73 24.18 10.47
N PRO A 142 9.05 24.19 10.75
CA PRO A 142 9.68 23.15 11.55
C PRO A 142 9.29 23.19 13.03
N TYR A 143 9.19 22.01 13.63
CA TYR A 143 9.47 21.87 15.06
C TYR A 143 10.97 21.87 15.29
N VAL A 144 11.43 22.72 16.22
CA VAL A 144 12.86 22.96 16.46
C VAL A 144 13.24 22.68 17.91
N CYS A 145 14.32 21.93 18.10
CA CYS A 145 15.09 21.93 19.34
C CYS A 145 16.33 22.78 19.15
N LEU A 146 16.40 23.91 19.85
CA LEU A 146 17.58 24.79 19.81
C LEU A 146 18.79 24.17 20.50
N GLN A 147 18.60 23.32 21.51
CA GLN A 147 19.69 22.66 22.23
C GLN A 147 20.45 21.69 21.33
N CYS A 148 19.73 20.96 20.48
CA CYS A 148 20.31 19.94 19.60
C CYS A 148 20.45 20.39 18.14
N ASN A 149 20.08 21.63 17.81
CA ASN A 149 19.94 22.10 16.43
C ASN A 149 19.14 21.11 15.56
N PHE A 150 18.05 20.57 16.12
CA PHE A 150 17.21 19.57 15.48
C PHE A 150 15.98 20.24 14.90
N MET A 151 15.67 19.97 13.63
CA MET A 151 14.53 20.51 12.90
C MET A 151 13.75 19.40 12.21
N VAL A 152 12.44 19.31 12.47
CA VAL A 152 11.59 18.24 11.93
C VAL A 152 10.28 18.82 11.40
N HIS A 153 9.79 18.27 10.29
CA HIS A 153 8.45 18.61 9.78
C HIS A 153 7.37 18.21 10.80
N ARG A 154 6.23 18.89 10.77
CA ARG A 154 5.09 18.56 11.65
C ARG A 154 4.63 17.11 11.49
N ASN A 155 4.60 16.60 10.26
CA ASN A 155 4.19 15.24 9.95
C ASN A 155 5.30 14.19 10.21
N CYS A 156 6.45 14.58 10.77
CA CYS A 156 7.58 13.70 11.04
C CYS A 156 7.91 13.57 12.53
N ILE A 157 7.02 14.05 13.42
CA ILE A 157 7.22 13.97 14.88
C ILE A 157 6.87 12.60 15.46
N ASP A 158 5.89 11.92 14.87
CA ASP A 158 5.36 10.63 15.35
C ASP A 158 5.69 9.51 14.36
N ILE A 159 6.99 9.34 14.08
CA ILE A 159 7.46 8.27 13.18
C ILE A 159 7.43 6.93 13.94
N PRO A 160 6.78 5.88 13.37
CA PRO A 160 6.74 4.55 13.98
C PRO A 160 8.14 3.94 14.16
N ARG A 161 8.41 3.31 15.30
CA ARG A 161 9.75 2.79 15.62
C ARG A 161 10.09 1.48 14.93
N ILE A 162 9.15 0.54 14.89
CA ILE A 162 9.32 -0.77 14.25
C ILE A 162 8.11 -1.01 13.36
N ILE A 163 8.34 -1.31 12.08
CA ILE A 163 7.29 -1.58 11.11
C ILE A 163 7.60 -2.82 10.29
N LYS A 164 6.57 -3.38 9.67
CA LYS A 164 6.70 -4.38 8.61
C LYS A 164 6.43 -3.69 7.28
N THR A 165 7.23 -4.03 6.27
CA THR A 165 7.04 -3.50 4.92
C THR A 165 6.90 -4.64 3.93
N SER A 166 6.13 -4.43 2.87
CA SER A 166 6.04 -5.44 1.82
C SER A 166 7.33 -5.63 1.02
N ARG A 167 8.25 -4.66 1.08
CA ARG A 167 9.54 -4.71 0.38
C ARG A 167 10.64 -5.47 1.11
N HIS A 168 10.36 -5.96 2.32
CA HIS A 168 11.35 -6.68 3.13
C HIS A 168 10.69 -7.72 4.04
N VAL A 169 11.27 -8.92 4.10
CA VAL A 169 10.71 -10.04 4.87
C VAL A 169 10.74 -9.77 6.37
N TYR A 170 11.81 -9.15 6.87
CA TYR A 170 11.97 -8.84 8.29
C TYR A 170 11.36 -7.49 8.65
N ARG A 171 10.96 -7.35 9.92
CA ARG A 171 10.65 -6.03 10.49
C ARG A 171 11.87 -5.12 10.40
N ILE A 172 11.62 -3.85 10.10
CA ILE A 172 12.66 -2.81 10.01
C ILE A 172 12.46 -1.79 11.12
N SER A 173 13.57 -1.26 11.63
CA SER A 173 13.56 -0.26 12.70
C SER A 173 13.92 1.12 12.15
N TYR A 174 13.28 2.14 12.71
CA TYR A 174 13.60 3.53 12.40
C TYR A 174 14.86 3.96 13.14
N ASN A 175 15.84 4.45 12.40
CA ASN A 175 17.09 4.98 12.92
C ASN A 175 17.19 6.46 12.58
N HIS A 176 17.60 7.29 13.56
CA HIS A 176 17.76 8.74 13.37
C HIS A 176 18.89 9.09 12.40
N CYS A 177 19.87 8.19 12.26
CA CYS A 177 20.93 8.24 11.27
C CYS A 177 21.38 6.80 10.97
N LEU A 178 21.97 6.58 9.80
CA LEU A 178 22.61 5.34 9.42
C LEU A 178 24.13 5.47 9.59
N THR A 179 24.85 4.35 9.49
CA THR A 179 26.31 4.39 9.43
C THR A 179 26.76 5.13 8.17
N ALA A 180 27.92 5.79 8.24
CA ALA A 180 28.46 6.51 7.09
C ALA A 180 28.67 5.56 5.91
N GLY A 181 28.08 5.90 4.76
CA GLY A 181 28.16 5.09 3.55
C GLY A 181 27.17 5.53 2.48
N ASP A 182 27.26 4.85 1.34
CA ASP A 182 26.39 5.07 0.18
C ASP A 182 25.16 4.18 0.29
N TRP A 183 24.10 4.73 0.86
CA TRP A 183 22.84 4.04 1.04
C TRP A 183 21.89 4.33 -0.12
N LYS A 184 21.21 3.29 -0.61
CA LYS A 184 20.13 3.41 -1.58
C LYS A 184 18.84 2.89 -0.98
N CYS A 185 17.76 3.61 -1.22
CA CYS A 185 16.44 3.22 -0.75
C CYS A 185 15.95 1.95 -1.45
N GLY A 186 15.58 0.93 -0.67
CA GLY A 186 15.05 -0.33 -1.19
C GLY A 186 13.71 -0.20 -1.94
N VAL A 187 13.02 0.94 -1.77
CA VAL A 187 11.82 1.29 -2.52
C VAL A 187 12.22 2.13 -3.73
N CYS A 188 12.41 3.45 -3.56
CA CYS A 188 12.55 4.37 -4.69
C CYS A 188 13.92 4.37 -5.38
N LYS A 189 14.87 3.56 -4.91
CA LYS A 189 16.26 3.42 -5.42
C LYS A 189 17.12 4.70 -5.40
N LYS A 190 16.58 5.82 -4.90
CA LYS A 190 17.33 7.07 -4.70
C LYS A 190 18.25 6.96 -3.49
N GLU A 191 19.30 7.77 -3.49
CA GLU A 191 20.25 7.87 -2.38
C GLU A 191 19.55 8.28 -1.08
N ILE A 192 19.97 7.67 0.03
CA ILE A 192 19.57 8.04 1.38
C ILE A 192 20.70 8.86 1.98
N ASN A 193 20.38 10.08 2.44
CA ASN A 193 21.30 10.84 3.27
C ASN A 193 21.40 10.15 4.63
N TRP A 194 22.51 9.46 4.90
CA TRP A 194 22.75 8.72 6.15
C TRP A 194 22.70 9.58 7.41
N ARG A 195 22.83 10.91 7.30
CA ARG A 195 22.68 11.85 8.42
C ARG A 195 21.22 12.12 8.82
N CYS A 196 20.28 11.64 8.01
CA CYS A 196 18.85 11.80 8.22
C CYS A 196 18.20 10.46 8.59
N GLY A 197 16.99 10.55 9.13
CA GLY A 197 16.21 9.38 9.53
C GLY A 197 15.87 8.44 8.38
N ALA A 198 16.06 7.14 8.62
CA ALA A 198 15.73 6.07 7.68
C ALA A 198 15.40 4.77 8.42
N TYR A 199 14.63 3.89 7.78
CA TYR A 199 14.46 2.53 8.28
C TYR A 199 15.58 1.63 7.78
N SER A 200 16.05 0.72 8.62
CA SER A 200 17.01 -0.32 8.22
C SER A 200 16.71 -1.65 8.90
N CYS A 201 17.18 -2.74 8.30
CA CYS A 201 17.09 -4.06 8.90
C CYS A 201 18.33 -4.36 9.74
N SER A 202 18.16 -4.95 10.92
CA SER A 202 19.28 -5.42 11.74
C SER A 202 19.90 -6.73 11.23
N LYS A 203 19.14 -7.54 10.49
CA LYS A 203 19.57 -8.83 9.93
C LYS A 203 20.21 -8.70 8.56
N CYS A 204 19.73 -7.76 7.73
CA CYS A 204 20.20 -7.57 6.35
C CYS A 204 21.10 -6.33 6.25
N LEU A 205 22.41 -6.57 6.22
CA LEU A 205 23.42 -5.52 6.06
C LEU A 205 23.22 -4.78 4.74
N GLY A 206 23.23 -3.45 4.79
CA GLY A 206 23.09 -2.59 3.60
C GLY A 206 21.65 -2.35 3.13
N PHE A 207 20.63 -2.90 3.82
CA PHE A 207 19.23 -2.61 3.50
C PHE A 207 18.72 -1.38 4.25
N ALA A 208 18.27 -0.36 3.52
CA ALA A 208 17.61 0.81 4.09
C ALA A 208 16.49 1.35 3.19
N ILE A 209 15.51 2.01 3.81
CA ILE A 209 14.37 2.64 3.12
C ILE A 209 14.16 4.04 3.71
N HIS A 210 13.91 5.06 2.87
CA HIS A 210 13.46 6.38 3.34
C HIS A 210 12.19 6.24 4.17
N TRP A 211 12.03 7.00 5.26
CA TRP A 211 10.84 6.87 6.11
C TRP A 211 9.51 6.98 5.33
N ARG A 212 9.38 7.98 4.44
CA ARG A 212 8.18 8.18 3.61
C ARG A 212 7.92 7.06 2.61
N CYS A 213 8.99 6.43 2.13
CA CYS A 213 8.85 5.27 1.26
C CYS A 213 8.43 4.05 2.07
N ALA A 214 8.91 3.91 3.30
CA ALA A 214 8.53 2.80 4.15
C ALA A 214 7.06 2.92 4.58
N THR A 215 6.57 4.13 4.88
CA THR A 215 5.20 4.40 5.36
C THR A 215 4.21 4.78 4.25
N SER A 216 4.59 4.65 2.98
CA SER A 216 3.67 4.91 1.88
C SER A 216 2.58 3.85 1.80
N PHE A 217 1.40 4.27 1.32
CA PHE A 217 0.28 3.38 1.06
C PHE A 217 0.69 2.17 0.21
N GLY A 218 0.27 0.97 0.63
CA GLY A 218 0.62 -0.30 -0.01
C GLY A 218 1.97 -0.91 0.40
N ILE A 219 2.87 -0.12 1.01
CA ILE A 219 4.17 -0.61 1.48
C ILE A 219 4.13 -0.97 2.97
N TRP A 220 3.53 -0.13 3.80
CA TRP A 220 3.32 -0.38 5.23
C TRP A 220 1.90 -0.90 5.50
N ASP A 221 1.79 -1.86 6.43
CA ASP A 221 0.51 -2.40 6.91
C ASP A 221 -0.22 -1.46 7.90
N GLY A 222 0.40 -0.33 8.27
CA GLY A 222 -0.18 0.64 9.20
C GLY A 222 -0.05 0.26 10.69
N ILE A 223 0.66 -0.84 11.00
CA ILE A 223 0.83 -1.34 12.37
C ILE A 223 2.23 -0.98 12.89
N GLU A 224 2.29 -0.41 14.10
CA GLU A 224 3.54 -0.22 14.84
C GLU A 224 3.83 -1.46 15.70
N TYR A 225 4.95 -2.13 15.45
CA TYR A 225 5.34 -3.39 16.09
C TYR A 225 6.30 -3.20 17.27
N GLU A 226 6.45 -1.98 17.78
CA GLU A 226 7.26 -1.71 18.96
C GLU A 226 6.67 -2.45 20.17
N GLY A 227 7.45 -3.34 20.78
CA GLY A 227 7.01 -4.16 21.92
C GLY A 227 6.16 -5.39 21.57
N ILE A 228 5.86 -5.64 20.30
CA ILE A 228 5.14 -6.84 19.84
C ILE A 228 6.17 -7.91 19.48
N LEU A 229 6.10 -9.11 20.06
CA LEU A 229 6.97 -10.22 19.66
C LEU A 229 6.65 -10.68 18.22
N GLU A 230 7.65 -11.24 17.54
CA GLU A 230 7.50 -11.74 16.17
C GLU A 230 6.75 -13.08 16.25
N ASP A 231 5.42 -13.04 16.43
CA ASP A 231 4.58 -14.22 16.33
C ASP A 231 4.52 -14.63 14.85
N ILE A 232 5.41 -15.55 14.48
CA ILE A 232 5.23 -16.32 13.26
C ILE A 232 4.00 -17.18 13.54
N VAL A 233 2.82 -16.71 13.15
CA VAL A 233 1.61 -17.55 13.08
C VAL A 233 1.79 -18.49 11.89
N ASP A 234 2.77 -19.40 11.97
CA ASP A 234 2.92 -20.51 11.04
C ASP A 234 1.93 -21.59 11.50
N SER A 235 0.65 -21.30 11.33
CA SER A 235 -0.38 -22.33 11.44
C SER A 235 -0.17 -23.23 10.23
N LYS A 236 0.50 -24.36 10.43
CA LYS A 236 0.74 -25.34 9.36
C LYS A 236 -0.59 -25.99 8.96
N SER A 237 -0.73 -26.28 7.68
CA SER A 237 -1.86 -27.05 7.12
C SER A 237 -1.65 -28.55 7.21
N TYR A 238 -0.45 -28.97 7.60
CA TYR A 238 -0.02 -30.36 7.63
C TYR A 238 0.73 -30.68 8.92
N GLU A 239 0.73 -31.96 9.27
CA GLU A 239 1.53 -32.55 10.34
C GLU A 239 2.48 -33.57 9.72
N VAL A 240 3.77 -33.49 10.06
CA VAL A 240 4.77 -34.47 9.61
C VAL A 240 4.69 -35.65 10.56
N ILE A 241 4.39 -36.83 10.02
CA ILE A 241 4.37 -38.09 10.79
C ILE A 241 5.78 -38.67 10.83
N GLU A 242 6.41 -38.76 9.66
CA GLU A 242 7.77 -39.21 9.45
C GLU A 242 8.35 -38.55 8.18
N GLU A 243 9.64 -38.75 7.92
CA GLU A 243 10.30 -38.18 6.74
C GLU A 243 9.58 -38.58 5.45
N GLY A 244 9.13 -37.59 4.69
CA GLY A 244 8.38 -37.82 3.46
C GLY A 244 6.92 -38.27 3.65
N VAL A 245 6.36 -38.31 4.87
CA VAL A 245 4.95 -38.67 5.11
C VAL A 245 4.25 -37.61 5.95
N ILE A 246 3.15 -37.09 5.42
CA ILE A 246 2.38 -36.02 6.07
C ILE A 246 0.91 -36.38 6.22
N LYS A 247 0.28 -35.80 7.23
CA LYS A 247 -1.18 -35.71 7.37
C LYS A 247 -1.61 -34.30 7.01
N HIS A 248 -2.51 -34.13 6.06
CA HIS A 248 -2.95 -32.81 5.62
C HIS A 248 -4.39 -32.54 6.05
N PHE A 249 -4.72 -31.31 6.48
CA PHE A 249 -6.05 -30.96 7.03
C PHE A 249 -7.21 -31.22 6.05
N SER A 250 -6.94 -31.16 4.75
CA SER A 250 -7.97 -31.40 3.73
C SER A 250 -8.19 -32.89 3.43
N HIS A 251 -7.38 -33.77 4.03
CA HIS A 251 -7.44 -35.22 3.82
C HIS A 251 -7.01 -35.97 5.09
N GLU A 252 -7.65 -35.68 6.22
CA GLU A 252 -7.20 -36.14 7.54
C GLU A 252 -7.33 -37.65 7.77
N LYS A 253 -8.11 -38.36 6.94
CA LYS A 253 -8.35 -39.80 7.10
C LYS A 253 -7.16 -40.64 6.67
N HIS A 254 -6.38 -40.18 5.71
CA HIS A 254 -5.23 -40.91 5.19
C HIS A 254 -3.97 -40.06 5.27
N THR A 255 -2.83 -40.71 5.05
CA THR A 255 -1.53 -40.04 4.99
C THR A 255 -1.10 -39.87 3.53
N LEU A 256 -0.33 -38.83 3.27
CA LEU A 256 0.25 -38.55 1.97
C LEU A 256 1.73 -38.87 2.03
N LYS A 257 2.23 -39.60 1.03
CA LYS A 257 3.64 -39.95 0.91
C LYS A 257 4.28 -39.16 -0.22
N LEU A 258 5.49 -38.66 0.03
CA LEU A 258 6.31 -37.98 -0.95
C LEU A 258 6.84 -39.01 -1.95
N LYS A 259 6.62 -38.72 -3.22
CA LYS A 259 7.25 -39.43 -4.33
C LYS A 259 8.19 -38.49 -5.06
N GLU A 260 9.43 -38.94 -5.21
CA GLU A 260 10.36 -38.38 -6.18
C GLU A 260 10.05 -38.99 -7.54
N GLU A 261 10.40 -38.30 -8.61
CA GLU A 261 10.13 -38.76 -9.97
C GLU A 261 10.90 -40.08 -10.23
N GLU A 262 10.18 -41.21 -10.28
CA GLU A 262 10.71 -42.44 -10.86
C GLU A 262 10.51 -42.35 -12.38
N SER A 263 11.54 -42.72 -13.13
CA SER A 263 11.65 -42.65 -14.60
C SER A 263 10.68 -43.56 -15.37
N ASP A 264 9.57 -43.95 -14.76
CA ASP A 264 8.67 -44.93 -15.31
C ASP A 264 7.53 -44.24 -16.05
N ALA A 265 7.57 -44.46 -17.37
CA ALA A 265 6.64 -44.01 -18.38
C ALA A 265 5.20 -44.48 -18.11
N ASN A 266 4.52 -43.86 -17.15
CA ASN A 266 3.07 -43.93 -17.03
C ASN A 266 2.47 -42.58 -17.40
N ASP A 267 1.84 -42.54 -18.58
CA ASP A 267 1.28 -41.37 -19.28
C ASP A 267 0.12 -40.64 -18.56
N GLU A 268 -0.21 -41.03 -17.32
CA GLU A 268 -1.28 -40.41 -16.56
C GLU A 268 -0.77 -39.18 -15.81
N CYS A 269 -1.13 -37.99 -16.32
CA CYS A 269 -0.86 -36.74 -15.65
C CYS A 269 -1.66 -36.66 -14.35
N ALA A 270 -0.99 -36.80 -13.20
CA ALA A 270 -1.61 -36.50 -11.92
C ALA A 270 -1.92 -35.01 -11.81
N TRP A 271 -3.05 -34.68 -11.20
CA TRP A 271 -3.50 -33.31 -10.98
C TRP A 271 -3.39 -32.94 -9.52
N CYS A 272 -2.87 -31.76 -9.23
CA CYS A 272 -2.80 -31.25 -7.87
C CYS A 272 -4.19 -30.82 -7.40
N LYS A 273 -4.72 -31.43 -6.34
CA LYS A 273 -6.04 -31.06 -5.77
C LYS A 273 -6.08 -29.65 -5.16
N ALA A 274 -4.92 -29.01 -4.96
CA ALA A 274 -4.86 -27.68 -4.35
C ALA A 274 -4.95 -26.56 -5.39
N CYS A 275 -4.11 -26.60 -6.43
CA CYS A 275 -4.02 -25.56 -7.45
C CYS A 275 -4.58 -25.99 -8.81
N THR A 276 -5.12 -27.21 -8.89
CA THR A 276 -5.74 -27.83 -10.08
C THR A 276 -4.86 -27.83 -11.32
N TYR A 277 -3.54 -27.79 -11.13
CA TYR A 277 -2.56 -27.86 -12.20
C TYR A 277 -1.89 -29.24 -12.28
N PRO A 278 -1.44 -29.64 -13.50
CA PRO A 278 -0.75 -30.90 -13.69
C PRO A 278 0.54 -30.94 -12.88
N ILE A 279 0.88 -32.14 -12.40
CA ILE A 279 2.13 -32.43 -11.71
C ILE A 279 3.09 -33.00 -12.75
N PHE A 280 4.19 -32.29 -12.99
CA PHE A 280 5.22 -32.70 -13.95
C PHE A 280 6.60 -32.19 -13.53
N GLY A 281 7.60 -33.07 -13.53
CA GLY A 281 8.99 -32.72 -13.24
C GLY A 281 9.21 -32.08 -11.86
N SER A 282 8.34 -32.38 -10.89
CA SER A 282 8.40 -31.85 -9.53
C SER A 282 7.97 -32.89 -8.51
N PRO A 283 8.63 -32.98 -7.34
CA PRO A 283 8.20 -33.86 -6.26
C PRO A 283 6.75 -33.58 -5.85
N PHE A 284 6.03 -34.64 -5.49
CA PHE A 284 4.62 -34.56 -5.15
C PHE A 284 4.25 -35.51 -4.02
N TYR A 285 3.16 -35.16 -3.34
CA TYR A 285 2.56 -35.97 -2.30
C TYR A 285 1.33 -36.67 -2.86
N ASN A 286 1.26 -38.00 -2.75
CA ASN A 286 0.08 -38.75 -3.14
C ASN A 286 -0.47 -39.57 -1.96
N CYS A 287 -1.78 -39.76 -1.95
CA CYS A 287 -2.39 -40.74 -1.07
C CYS A 287 -2.15 -42.15 -1.62
N MET A 288 -1.93 -43.12 -0.73
CA MET A 288 -1.80 -44.54 -1.12
C MET A 288 -3.14 -45.29 -1.10
N GLU A 289 -4.18 -44.66 -0.54
CA GLU A 289 -5.53 -45.23 -0.40
C GLU A 289 -6.55 -44.57 -1.33
N CYS A 290 -6.30 -43.34 -1.79
CA CYS A 290 -7.14 -42.60 -2.73
C CYS A 290 -6.34 -42.25 -3.99
N ASP A 291 -6.68 -42.85 -5.12
CA ASP A 291 -5.96 -42.67 -6.39
C ASP A 291 -6.05 -41.23 -6.92
N ASP A 292 -7.12 -40.49 -6.57
CA ASP A 292 -7.35 -39.15 -7.08
C ASP A 292 -6.74 -38.04 -6.21
N PHE A 293 -6.12 -38.35 -5.06
CA PHE A 293 -5.65 -37.34 -4.12
C PHE A 293 -4.14 -37.10 -4.21
N THR A 294 -3.74 -36.06 -4.94
CA THR A 294 -2.33 -35.68 -5.13
C THR A 294 -2.12 -34.18 -4.94
N PHE A 295 -0.96 -33.77 -4.42
CA PHE A 295 -0.51 -32.38 -4.32
C PHE A 295 0.91 -32.20 -4.85
N HIS A 296 1.20 -31.07 -5.50
CA HIS A 296 2.59 -30.62 -5.61
C HIS A 296 3.19 -30.49 -4.19
N GLN A 297 4.48 -30.77 -4.02
CA GLN A 297 5.15 -30.61 -2.73
C GLN A 297 4.93 -29.21 -2.13
N LYS A 298 5.05 -28.16 -2.95
CA LYS A 298 4.80 -26.77 -2.54
C LYS A 298 3.36 -26.54 -2.08
N CYS A 299 2.39 -27.15 -2.75
CA CYS A 299 0.97 -27.04 -2.41
C CYS A 299 0.64 -27.75 -1.10
N ALA A 300 1.26 -28.90 -0.83
CA ALA A 300 1.09 -29.63 0.42
C ALA A 300 1.59 -28.85 1.66
N TYR A 301 2.52 -27.92 1.45
CA TYR A 301 3.11 -27.09 2.49
C TYR A 301 2.51 -25.68 2.59
N LEU A 302 1.42 -25.40 1.89
CA LEU A 302 0.75 -24.10 1.97
C LEU A 302 0.33 -23.79 3.43
N PRO A 303 0.63 -22.63 3.99
CA PRO A 303 0.25 -22.29 5.36
C PRO A 303 -1.29 -22.24 5.51
N LYS A 304 -1.79 -22.65 6.67
CA LYS A 304 -3.22 -22.67 7.01
C LYS A 304 -3.79 -21.26 7.16
N LYS A 305 -2.98 -20.31 7.61
CA LYS A 305 -3.34 -18.90 7.75
C LYS A 305 -2.26 -18.02 7.13
N ILE A 306 -2.66 -17.00 6.38
CA ILE A 306 -1.77 -16.01 5.78
C ILE A 306 -2.30 -14.60 6.01
N ILE A 307 -1.44 -13.61 5.84
CA ILE A 307 -1.87 -12.24 5.54
C ILE A 307 -1.59 -12.04 4.06
N ASP A 308 -2.62 -11.78 3.26
CA ASP A 308 -2.46 -11.71 1.82
C ASP A 308 -1.65 -10.48 1.38
N SER A 309 -0.94 -10.58 0.25
CA SER A 309 -0.07 -9.50 -0.22
C SER A 309 -0.84 -8.34 -0.86
N PHE A 310 -2.10 -8.52 -1.26
CA PHE A 310 -2.86 -7.56 -2.07
C PHE A 310 -3.71 -6.63 -1.20
N TYR A 311 -4.56 -7.19 -0.36
CA TYR A 311 -5.48 -6.48 0.54
C TYR A 311 -4.92 -6.34 1.96
N LYS A 312 -3.82 -7.04 2.29
CA LYS A 312 -3.21 -7.08 3.63
C LYS A 312 -4.20 -7.57 4.70
N MET A 313 -5.06 -8.51 4.33
CA MET A 313 -6.08 -9.09 5.19
C MET A 313 -5.69 -10.49 5.67
N PRO A 314 -6.07 -10.89 6.90
CA PRO A 314 -5.95 -12.26 7.35
C PRO A 314 -6.84 -13.20 6.52
N MET A 315 -6.25 -14.27 6.01
CA MET A 315 -6.94 -15.28 5.22
C MET A 315 -6.72 -16.68 5.80
N THR A 316 -7.74 -17.52 5.74
CA THR A 316 -7.69 -18.91 6.18
C THR A 316 -7.86 -19.85 4.99
N LEU A 317 -6.98 -20.86 4.89
CA LEU A 317 -7.01 -21.89 3.86
C LEU A 317 -8.16 -22.89 4.11
N ARG A 318 -9.01 -23.09 3.12
CA ARG A 318 -10.19 -23.97 3.16
C ARG A 318 -10.23 -24.86 1.92
N LEU A 319 -10.93 -25.97 2.05
CA LEU A 319 -11.27 -26.84 0.91
C LEU A 319 -12.58 -26.31 0.32
N SER A 320 -12.59 -25.99 -0.97
CA SER A 320 -13.84 -25.70 -1.69
C SER A 320 -14.66 -26.99 -1.82
N GLU A 321 -15.99 -26.89 -1.80
CA GLU A 321 -16.84 -28.08 -1.96
C GLU A 321 -16.61 -28.69 -3.35
N ILE A 322 -16.68 -30.02 -3.44
CA ILE A 322 -16.36 -30.75 -4.69
C ILE A 322 -17.34 -30.30 -5.79
N GLY A 323 -16.81 -29.71 -6.87
CA GLY A 323 -17.59 -29.20 -8.00
C GLY A 323 -18.04 -27.74 -7.86
N GLU A 324 -17.64 -27.04 -6.80
CA GLU A 324 -17.89 -25.60 -6.64
C GLU A 324 -16.80 -24.79 -7.37
N ILE A 325 -17.21 -24.01 -8.37
CA ILE A 325 -16.34 -23.06 -9.04
C ILE A 325 -16.32 -21.78 -8.21
N THR A 326 -15.14 -21.42 -7.70
CA THR A 326 -14.94 -20.21 -6.90
C THR A 326 -14.32 -19.10 -7.77
N PHE A 327 -14.71 -17.85 -7.52
CA PHE A 327 -14.12 -16.68 -8.16
C PHE A 327 -12.98 -16.10 -7.31
N CYS A 328 -11.83 -15.81 -7.91
CA CYS A 328 -10.72 -15.14 -7.23
C CYS A 328 -10.79 -13.62 -7.41
N ASP A 329 -10.82 -12.87 -6.31
CA ASP A 329 -10.93 -11.40 -6.34
C ASP A 329 -9.68 -10.67 -6.89
N VAL A 330 -8.52 -11.35 -6.94
CA VAL A 330 -7.26 -10.73 -7.39
C VAL A 330 -7.03 -10.94 -8.88
N CYS A 331 -7.16 -12.18 -9.36
CA CYS A 331 -6.91 -12.49 -10.77
C CYS A 331 -8.18 -12.48 -11.63
N GLU A 332 -9.33 -12.24 -11.00
CA GLU A 332 -10.66 -12.17 -11.63
C GLU A 332 -11.01 -13.41 -12.45
N SER A 333 -10.47 -14.57 -12.04
CA SER A 333 -10.65 -15.85 -12.71
C SER A 333 -11.34 -16.86 -11.82
N ASN A 334 -12.12 -17.73 -12.46
CA ASN A 334 -12.74 -18.88 -11.84
C ASN A 334 -11.71 -19.99 -11.63
N PHE A 335 -11.74 -20.64 -10.47
CA PHE A 335 -10.85 -21.74 -10.12
C PHE A 335 -11.56 -22.77 -9.24
N GLU A 336 -10.90 -23.92 -9.09
CA GLU A 336 -11.31 -25.03 -8.23
C GLU A 336 -10.16 -25.41 -7.30
N GLY A 337 -10.43 -26.19 -6.26
CA GLY A 337 -9.41 -26.73 -5.35
C GLY A 337 -9.40 -26.07 -3.97
N LEU A 338 -8.21 -25.75 -3.47
CA LEU A 338 -8.08 -25.06 -2.18
C LEU A 338 -8.24 -23.54 -2.37
N VAL A 339 -8.84 -22.87 -1.39
CA VAL A 339 -9.11 -21.43 -1.40
C VAL A 339 -8.65 -20.78 -0.10
N TYR A 340 -8.07 -19.59 -0.20
CA TYR A 340 -7.89 -18.70 0.94
C TYR A 340 -9.09 -17.77 1.04
N THR A 341 -9.79 -17.77 2.18
CA THR A 341 -10.96 -16.93 2.42
C THR A 341 -10.70 -15.97 3.59
N SER A 342 -11.13 -14.72 3.47
CA SER A 342 -11.02 -13.73 4.55
C SER A 342 -11.96 -14.06 5.71
N ASP A 343 -11.54 -13.78 6.93
CA ASP A 343 -12.36 -14.01 8.14
C ASP A 343 -13.38 -12.87 8.42
N ASP A 344 -13.41 -11.82 7.58
CA ASP A 344 -14.22 -10.59 7.74
C ASP A 344 -15.58 -10.60 7.01
N ASN A 345 -16.43 -9.60 7.30
CA ASN A 345 -17.79 -9.44 6.76
C ASN A 345 -17.89 -9.29 5.22
N ARG A 346 -16.80 -8.92 4.53
CA ARG A 346 -16.71 -8.96 3.07
C ARG A 346 -15.84 -10.15 2.71
N ILE A 347 -16.48 -11.24 2.29
CA ILE A 347 -15.80 -12.48 1.92
C ILE A 347 -14.96 -12.21 0.66
N ILE A 348 -13.65 -12.13 0.84
CA ILE A 348 -12.65 -12.16 -0.23
C ILE A 348 -12.17 -13.60 -0.39
N ASN A 349 -12.11 -14.08 -1.62
CA ASN A 349 -11.60 -15.39 -1.99
C ASN A 349 -10.38 -15.26 -2.89
N LEU A 350 -9.31 -15.96 -2.50
CA LEU A 350 -8.08 -16.03 -3.25
C LEU A 350 -7.79 -17.48 -3.63
N ASP A 351 -7.55 -17.68 -4.92
CA ASP A 351 -6.89 -18.88 -5.41
C ASP A 351 -5.55 -19.06 -4.67
N VAL A 352 -5.19 -20.30 -4.29
CA VAL A 352 -3.92 -20.59 -3.62
C VAL A 352 -2.70 -20.10 -4.41
N ARG A 353 -2.77 -20.06 -5.74
CA ARG A 353 -1.71 -19.51 -6.61
C ARG A 353 -1.54 -18.01 -6.41
N CYS A 354 -2.65 -17.28 -6.31
CA CYS A 354 -2.66 -15.85 -5.96
C CYS A 354 -2.24 -15.63 -4.50
N GLY A 355 -2.79 -16.40 -3.57
CA GLY A 355 -2.46 -16.31 -2.14
C GLY A 355 -1.00 -16.67 -1.82
N SER A 356 -0.34 -17.44 -2.68
CA SER A 356 1.09 -17.77 -2.57
C SER A 356 2.02 -16.65 -3.06
N ILE A 357 1.47 -15.62 -3.72
CA ILE A 357 2.27 -14.46 -4.15
C ILE A 357 2.70 -13.70 -2.89
N SER A 358 4.00 -13.68 -2.67
CA SER A 358 4.66 -12.92 -1.61
C SER A 358 5.63 -11.93 -2.22
N GLU A 359 5.78 -10.79 -1.56
CA GLU A 359 6.76 -9.78 -1.92
C GLU A 359 8.02 -9.98 -1.05
N PRO A 360 9.24 -9.97 -1.62
CA PRO A 360 9.57 -9.84 -3.04
C PRO A 360 9.19 -11.07 -3.89
N PHE A 361 8.58 -10.85 -5.06
CA PHE A 361 8.20 -11.92 -5.98
C PHE A 361 9.29 -12.14 -7.04
N VAL A 362 9.87 -13.33 -7.11
CA VAL A 362 10.87 -13.68 -8.13
C VAL A 362 10.21 -14.54 -9.20
N HIS A 363 10.15 -14.02 -10.42
CA HIS A 363 9.56 -14.74 -11.55
C HIS A 363 10.64 -15.28 -12.48
N VAL A 364 10.44 -16.48 -13.03
CA VAL A 364 11.43 -17.18 -13.87
C VAL A 364 11.76 -16.43 -15.17
N SER A 365 10.84 -15.64 -15.72
CA SER A 365 11.09 -14.79 -16.89
C SER A 365 11.85 -13.51 -16.56
N HIS A 366 11.97 -13.18 -15.28
CA HIS A 366 12.67 -11.99 -14.81
C HIS A 366 13.48 -12.29 -13.53
N PRO A 367 14.50 -13.17 -13.59
CA PRO A 367 15.15 -13.70 -12.40
C PRO A 367 16.15 -12.72 -11.75
N LEU A 368 16.60 -11.70 -12.49
CA LEU A 368 17.61 -10.75 -12.01
C LEU A 368 17.06 -9.71 -11.04
N HIS A 369 15.76 -9.40 -11.11
CA HIS A 369 15.12 -8.43 -10.22
C HIS A 369 13.85 -9.00 -9.61
N SER A 370 13.57 -8.61 -8.37
CA SER A 370 12.30 -8.90 -7.72
C SER A 370 11.19 -7.97 -8.24
N LEU A 371 10.00 -8.55 -8.37
CA LEU A 371 8.76 -7.85 -8.69
C LEU A 371 7.99 -7.56 -7.41
N TYR A 372 7.23 -6.47 -7.44
CA TYR A 372 6.43 -5.98 -6.33
C TYR A 372 5.06 -5.53 -6.82
N ILE A 373 4.05 -5.61 -5.96
CA ILE A 373 2.69 -5.22 -6.29
C ILE A 373 2.68 -3.70 -6.55
N SER A 374 2.26 -3.34 -7.76
CA SER A 374 2.19 -1.97 -8.22
C SER A 374 0.84 -1.36 -7.86
N HIS A 375 0.80 -0.48 -6.85
CA HIS A 375 -0.41 0.28 -6.47
C HIS A 375 -0.63 1.56 -7.30
N SER A 376 -0.02 1.66 -8.48
CA SER A 376 -0.18 2.82 -9.36
C SER A 376 -1.59 2.89 -9.94
N THR A 377 -2.20 4.07 -9.96
CA THR A 377 -3.57 4.29 -10.48
C THR A 377 -3.70 4.25 -12.01
N GLY A 378 -2.62 3.96 -12.74
CA GLY A 378 -2.61 3.90 -14.20
C GLY A 378 -2.41 2.47 -14.68
N ASP A 379 -3.17 2.09 -15.69
CA ASP A 379 -3.03 0.79 -16.36
C ASP A 379 -1.60 0.58 -16.84
N LYS A 380 -1.06 -0.61 -16.59
CA LYS A 380 0.22 -1.04 -17.13
C LYS A 380 -0.01 -2.17 -18.12
N PHE A 381 0.82 -2.20 -19.17
CA PHE A 381 0.82 -3.30 -20.11
C PHE A 381 1.65 -4.45 -19.54
N CYS A 382 1.08 -5.64 -19.50
CA CYS A 382 1.79 -6.84 -19.09
C CYS A 382 2.82 -7.24 -20.15
N ASN A 383 4.06 -7.48 -19.74
CA ASN A 383 5.13 -7.98 -20.60
C ASN A 383 4.86 -9.41 -21.12
N GLY A 384 4.01 -10.18 -20.44
CA GLY A 384 3.64 -11.54 -20.86
C GLY A 384 2.58 -11.56 -21.94
N CYS A 385 1.35 -11.15 -21.63
CA CYS A 385 0.23 -11.19 -22.58
C CYS A 385 0.13 -9.94 -23.47
N GLY A 386 0.76 -8.82 -23.08
CA GLY A 386 0.64 -7.53 -23.76
C GLY A 386 -0.66 -6.77 -23.49
N ASP A 387 -1.53 -7.30 -22.64
CA ASP A 387 -2.81 -6.67 -22.29
C ASP A 387 -2.64 -5.67 -21.16
N LYS A 388 -3.62 -4.76 -21.04
CA LYS A 388 -3.66 -3.78 -19.94
C LYS A 388 -4.19 -4.45 -18.69
N ALA A 389 -3.52 -4.22 -17.57
CA ALA A 389 -3.97 -4.65 -16.25
C ALA A 389 -3.89 -3.50 -15.25
N THR A 390 -4.85 -3.48 -14.34
CA THR A 390 -4.94 -2.53 -13.22
C THR A 390 -3.99 -2.93 -12.09
N MET A 391 -3.88 -4.23 -11.82
CA MET A 391 -3.00 -4.80 -10.82
C MET A 391 -1.88 -5.62 -11.48
N VAL A 392 -0.64 -5.21 -11.25
CA VAL A 392 0.55 -5.86 -11.80
C VAL A 392 1.66 -6.00 -10.77
N LEU A 393 2.48 -7.02 -10.94
CA LEU A 393 3.78 -7.19 -10.33
C LEU A 393 4.82 -6.46 -11.18
N GLY A 394 5.31 -5.32 -10.68
CA GLY A 394 6.23 -4.44 -11.38
C GLY A 394 7.67 -4.50 -10.86
N CYS A 395 8.61 -4.31 -11.76
CA CYS A 395 10.01 -4.01 -11.47
C CYS A 395 10.23 -2.50 -11.60
N GLU A 396 10.71 -1.86 -10.54
CA GLU A 396 11.02 -0.42 -10.55
C GLU A 396 12.33 -0.09 -11.27
N GLU A 397 13.19 -1.08 -11.52
CA GLU A 397 14.52 -0.88 -12.10
C GLU A 397 14.51 -0.87 -13.64
N CYS A 398 13.69 -1.73 -14.26
CA CYS A 398 13.64 -1.87 -15.71
C CYS A 398 12.25 -1.64 -16.31
N GLY A 399 11.24 -1.32 -15.50
CA GLY A 399 9.87 -1.06 -15.96
C GLY A 399 9.10 -2.31 -16.39
N PHE A 400 9.64 -3.51 -16.16
CA PHE A 400 8.93 -4.77 -16.38
C PHE A 400 7.66 -4.82 -15.54
N ALA A 401 6.54 -5.23 -16.12
CA ALA A 401 5.26 -5.34 -15.46
C ALA A 401 4.59 -6.66 -15.86
N LEU A 402 4.09 -7.39 -14.88
CA LEU A 402 3.45 -8.69 -15.08
C LEU A 402 2.07 -8.66 -14.43
N ASP A 403 1.01 -8.85 -15.21
CA ASP A 403 -0.32 -9.02 -14.62
C ASP A 403 -0.39 -10.29 -13.77
N ILE A 404 -1.38 -10.33 -12.87
CA ILE A 404 -1.47 -11.44 -11.91
C ILE A 404 -1.74 -12.77 -12.61
N ASN A 405 -2.58 -12.80 -13.65
CA ASN A 405 -2.88 -14.02 -14.41
C ASN A 405 -1.62 -14.62 -15.05
N CYS A 406 -0.78 -13.80 -15.66
CA CYS A 406 0.49 -14.20 -16.24
C CYS A 406 1.50 -14.66 -15.18
N SER A 407 1.45 -14.08 -13.97
CA SER A 407 2.36 -14.45 -12.87
C SER A 407 2.11 -15.85 -12.29
N ILE A 408 0.88 -16.36 -12.42
CA ILE A 408 0.48 -17.68 -11.93
C ILE A 408 0.42 -18.75 -13.02
N LEU A 409 0.82 -18.42 -14.26
CA LEU A 409 0.81 -19.40 -15.34
C LEU A 409 1.74 -20.58 -15.03
N PRO A 410 1.29 -21.81 -15.27
CA PRO A 410 2.11 -22.99 -15.08
C PRO A 410 3.21 -23.00 -16.13
N LYS A 411 4.38 -23.50 -15.77
CA LYS A 411 5.47 -23.66 -16.74
C LYS A 411 5.10 -24.65 -17.85
N MET A 412 4.27 -25.64 -17.53
CA MET A 412 3.86 -26.68 -18.46
C MET A 412 2.37 -26.96 -18.35
N VAL A 413 1.72 -27.16 -19.50
CA VAL A 413 0.30 -27.53 -19.61
C VAL A 413 0.14 -28.70 -20.57
N LYS A 414 -0.99 -29.39 -20.45
CA LYS A 414 -1.43 -30.41 -21.40
C LYS A 414 -2.71 -29.94 -22.04
N HIS A 415 -2.78 -29.94 -23.37
CA HIS A 415 -3.98 -29.50 -24.07
C HIS A 415 -5.06 -30.59 -24.01
N LYS A 416 -6.34 -30.22 -23.86
CA LYS A 416 -7.47 -31.17 -23.72
C LYS A 416 -7.57 -32.19 -24.87
N ASN A 417 -7.15 -31.79 -26.06
CA ASN A 417 -7.23 -32.63 -27.26
C ASN A 417 -5.89 -33.30 -27.62
N ASP A 418 -4.83 -33.08 -26.85
CA ASP A 418 -3.51 -33.67 -27.08
C ASP A 418 -3.10 -34.50 -25.86
N LYS A 419 -3.20 -35.82 -26.00
CA LYS A 419 -2.88 -36.76 -24.93
C LYS A 419 -1.39 -37.04 -24.81
N ASP A 420 -0.58 -36.64 -25.79
CA ASP A 420 0.79 -37.13 -25.91
C ASP A 420 1.83 -36.01 -25.77
N HIS A 421 1.43 -34.73 -25.93
CA HIS A 421 2.35 -33.60 -25.89
C HIS A 421 2.10 -32.64 -24.73
N PHE A 422 3.16 -32.41 -23.96
CA PHE A 422 3.23 -31.28 -23.03
C PHE A 422 3.70 -30.02 -23.74
N LEU A 423 3.11 -28.90 -23.35
CA LEU A 423 3.46 -27.58 -23.86
C LEU A 423 4.20 -26.81 -22.77
N SER A 424 5.37 -26.30 -23.09
CA SER A 424 6.17 -25.44 -22.23
C SER A 424 5.89 -23.96 -22.51
N LEU A 425 5.82 -23.15 -21.46
CA LEU A 425 5.64 -21.71 -21.57
C LEU A 425 6.92 -21.04 -22.06
N CYS A 426 6.84 -20.38 -23.20
CA CYS A 426 7.92 -19.58 -23.78
C CYS A 426 7.80 -18.11 -23.38
N TYR A 427 8.87 -17.58 -22.79
CA TYR A 427 8.95 -16.19 -22.36
C TYR A 427 9.54 -15.25 -23.42
N ASP A 428 10.48 -15.77 -24.22
CA ASP A 428 11.09 -15.08 -25.34
C ASP A 428 11.29 -16.07 -26.49
N ALA A 429 10.81 -15.71 -27.68
CA ALA A 429 11.07 -16.51 -28.87
C ALA A 429 12.57 -16.51 -29.22
N LYS A 430 13.15 -17.70 -29.45
CA LYS A 430 14.59 -17.85 -29.77
C LYS A 430 14.94 -17.49 -31.21
N THR A 431 13.97 -17.34 -32.10
CA THR A 431 14.18 -17.08 -33.53
C THR A 431 13.30 -15.93 -34.05
N THR A 432 13.68 -15.35 -35.19
CA THR A 432 12.88 -14.35 -35.94
C THR A 432 11.76 -14.99 -36.76
N GLU A 433 11.44 -16.27 -36.52
CA GLU A 433 10.44 -17.01 -37.28
C GLU A 433 9.03 -16.60 -36.84
N GLN A 434 8.08 -16.67 -37.79
CA GLN A 434 6.68 -16.42 -37.51
C GLN A 434 6.06 -17.67 -36.91
N TYR A 435 5.65 -17.57 -35.64
CA TYR A 435 4.89 -18.62 -34.97
C TYR A 435 3.40 -18.49 -35.28
N TRP A 436 2.67 -19.60 -35.29
CA TRP A 436 1.25 -19.64 -35.60
C TRP A 436 0.51 -20.45 -34.54
N CYS A 437 -0.60 -19.92 -34.05
CA CYS A 437 -1.41 -20.63 -33.07
C CYS A 437 -2.24 -21.71 -33.75
N GLN A 438 -2.04 -22.98 -33.40
CA GLN A 438 -2.71 -24.10 -34.07
C GLN A 438 -4.23 -24.13 -33.86
N ILE A 439 -4.75 -23.42 -32.85
CA ILE A 439 -6.20 -23.36 -32.55
C ILE A 439 -6.93 -22.28 -33.34
N CYS A 440 -6.37 -21.07 -33.38
CA CYS A 440 -7.04 -19.94 -34.02
C CYS A 440 -6.44 -19.59 -35.39
N GLU A 441 -5.37 -20.27 -35.79
CA GLU A 441 -4.67 -20.06 -37.07
C GLU A 441 -4.16 -18.62 -37.25
N GLU A 442 -4.00 -17.88 -36.14
CA GLU A 442 -3.49 -16.51 -36.12
C GLU A 442 -2.00 -16.48 -35.77
N ASN A 443 -1.33 -15.42 -36.24
CA ASN A 443 0.09 -15.19 -36.00
C ASN A 443 0.37 -14.87 -34.53
N LEU A 444 1.36 -15.55 -33.96
CA LEU A 444 1.83 -15.33 -32.59
C LEU A 444 2.88 -14.21 -32.58
N ASN A 445 2.66 -13.19 -31.75
CA ASN A 445 3.67 -12.15 -31.56
C ASN A 445 4.84 -12.72 -30.74
N PRO A 446 6.07 -12.78 -31.29
CA PRO A 446 7.23 -13.36 -30.60
C PRO A 446 7.66 -12.58 -29.36
N LYS A 447 7.15 -11.35 -29.17
CA LYS A 447 7.37 -10.53 -27.96
C LYS A 447 6.36 -10.81 -26.84
N LYS A 448 5.36 -11.65 -27.08
CA LYS A 448 4.37 -12.07 -26.08
C LYS A 448 4.64 -13.53 -25.71
N TRP A 449 4.19 -13.94 -24.53
CA TRP A 449 4.33 -15.32 -24.11
C TRP A 449 3.33 -16.22 -24.84
N PHE A 450 3.74 -17.46 -25.08
CA PHE A 450 2.93 -18.49 -25.71
C PHE A 450 3.42 -19.86 -25.26
N TYR A 451 2.57 -20.88 -25.44
CA TYR A 451 2.94 -22.26 -25.13
C TYR A 451 3.44 -22.96 -26.39
N SER A 452 4.48 -23.77 -26.26
CA SER A 452 5.06 -24.53 -27.38
C SER A 452 5.39 -25.96 -26.96
N CYS A 453 5.27 -26.93 -27.86
CA CYS A 453 5.85 -28.25 -27.63
C CYS A 453 7.24 -28.32 -28.23
N ASP A 454 8.24 -28.68 -27.44
CA ASP A 454 9.62 -28.86 -27.92
C ASP A 454 9.78 -30.07 -28.86
N LEU A 455 8.87 -31.07 -28.77
CA LEU A 455 8.95 -32.30 -29.57
C LEU A 455 8.32 -32.16 -30.96
N CYS A 456 7.16 -31.51 -31.05
CA CYS A 456 6.40 -31.41 -32.31
C CYS A 456 6.31 -29.98 -32.87
N GLY A 457 6.81 -28.97 -32.15
CA GLY A 457 6.87 -27.58 -32.63
C GLY A 457 5.52 -26.86 -32.66
N ILE A 458 4.44 -27.48 -32.18
CA ILE A 458 3.12 -26.85 -32.11
C ILE A 458 3.13 -25.70 -31.10
N THR A 459 2.43 -24.62 -31.43
CA THR A 459 2.34 -23.42 -30.58
C THR A 459 0.91 -22.96 -30.35
N PHE A 460 0.63 -22.41 -29.16
CA PHE A 460 -0.68 -21.93 -28.75
C PHE A 460 -0.59 -20.59 -28.01
N HIS A 461 -1.56 -19.70 -28.25
CA HIS A 461 -1.75 -18.52 -27.39
C HIS A 461 -2.11 -18.95 -25.96
N ILE A 462 -1.65 -18.18 -24.96
CA ILE A 462 -1.95 -18.41 -23.53
C ILE A 462 -3.45 -18.57 -23.26
N LYS A 463 -4.29 -17.74 -23.91
CA LYS A 463 -5.75 -17.73 -23.73
C LYS A 463 -6.42 -19.07 -24.06
N TRP A 464 -5.78 -19.89 -24.89
CA TRP A 464 -6.32 -21.19 -25.31
C TRP A 464 -5.82 -22.36 -24.45
N THR A 465 -4.91 -22.08 -23.52
CA THR A 465 -4.35 -23.04 -22.58
C THR A 465 -4.69 -22.68 -21.12
N SER A 466 -5.42 -21.58 -20.89
CA SER A 466 -5.82 -21.12 -19.55
C SER A 466 -7.11 -21.75 -19.03
N HIS A 467 -7.83 -22.53 -19.86
CA HIS A 467 -9.04 -23.28 -19.51
C HIS A 467 -8.81 -24.80 -19.58
N VAL A 468 -7.70 -25.31 -19.02
CA VAL A 468 -7.53 -26.76 -18.87
C VAL A 468 -8.24 -27.21 -17.61
#